data_AF-A0AAX6BTF9-F1
#
_entry.id   AF-A0AAX6BTF9-F1
#
_cell.length_a   1.000
_cell.length_b   1.000
_cell.length_c   1.000
_cell.angle_alpha   90.00
_cell.angle_beta   90.00
_cell.angle_gamma   90.00
#
_symmetry.space_group_name_H-M   'P 1'
#
loop_
_entity.id
_entity.type
_entity.pdbx_description
1 polymer ?
#
loop_
_entity_poly.entity_id
_entity_poly.type
_entity_poly.pdbx_seq_one_letter_code
_entity_poly.pdbx_strand_id
1 'polypeptide(L)'
;MSEKRVKPYLYIFKDEIGGGGYGKVFKGHEIFGEDNEVAIKVLKPEKLDDDSLERFNREIRIHSQLNHRHIVSILDFSLDDSIGEDEEGLAYYTMPLAKENLRTALQNYRENNFGYMDDATAVYYFNQILDGVEYAHREGIIHRDLKPENILVFLEEGEELLKISDFGLGKFLDGNTNLTHTVAALGSDVYAAPEQYGNSRFVNETADIFSLGKILYELLTYSLPVSIDLDKINDSKLKYVIRKATNTNPEKRYRSISEMKERIKMVMGNPNNLKSSTSQFNHLYEQWNTIFDNHTLKEICDLLIKQNSDFILYTQHFMNMDEFDFITMSNHFSEEFCEIVENYMLLIKGEHPFSFTDKICDFIFSRLLKCIESNETIYEKTLETVLDIGYTHNRFYIAREFAKEVSKVTDESLIMIIGEVLDNNPSAGSWVKPYFSDHSICMYLQEELEKL
;
A
#
# COMPACT_ATOMS: atom_id res chain seq x y z
N MET A 1 4.80 -31.03 18.72
CA MET A 1 3.63 -31.06 17.82
C MET A 1 4.02 -31.94 16.66
N SER A 2 3.25 -32.99 16.41
CA SER A 2 3.55 -34.01 15.38
C SER A 2 3.31 -33.44 13.99
N GLU A 3 4.35 -33.39 13.16
CA GLU A 3 4.24 -33.13 11.72
C GLU A 3 3.30 -34.17 11.09
N LYS A 4 2.10 -33.76 10.67
CA LYS A 4 1.19 -34.62 9.89
C LYS A 4 1.70 -34.65 8.45
N ARG A 5 2.04 -35.85 7.97
CA ARG A 5 2.44 -36.13 6.58
C ARG A 5 1.25 -36.74 5.85
N VAL A 6 0.88 -36.21 4.68
CA VAL A 6 -0.13 -36.82 3.79
C VAL A 6 0.49 -36.96 2.40
N LYS A 7 0.28 -38.13 1.76
CA LYS A 7 0.77 -38.48 0.41
C LYS A 7 -0.04 -37.74 -0.69
N PRO A 8 0.49 -37.60 -1.93
CA PRO A 8 1.78 -38.08 -2.41
C PRO A 8 2.97 -37.21 -1.99
N TYR A 9 4.13 -37.87 -1.90
CA TYR A 9 5.35 -37.53 -1.17
C TYR A 9 6.18 -36.36 -1.74
N LEU A 10 5.62 -35.17 -1.88
CA LEU A 10 6.41 -34.03 -2.38
C LEU A 10 6.59 -32.90 -1.38
N TYR A 11 5.71 -32.71 -0.40
CA TYR A 11 5.74 -31.49 0.42
C TYR A 11 5.64 -31.74 1.93
N ILE A 12 6.38 -30.95 2.71
CA ILE A 12 6.29 -30.90 4.17
C ILE A 12 5.54 -29.64 4.59
N PHE A 13 4.45 -29.82 5.34
CA PHE A 13 3.66 -28.75 5.94
C PHE A 13 4.38 -28.14 7.14
N LYS A 14 4.43 -26.81 7.20
CA LYS A 14 4.93 -26.02 8.34
C LYS A 14 3.76 -25.31 9.02
N ASP A 15 3.65 -24.00 8.84
CA ASP A 15 2.69 -23.13 9.53
C ASP A 15 1.43 -22.90 8.69
N GLU A 16 0.27 -22.81 9.34
CA GLU A 16 -0.96 -22.29 8.71
C GLU A 16 -0.77 -20.77 8.51
N ILE A 17 -0.76 -20.31 7.26
CA ILE A 17 -0.50 -18.91 6.89
C ILE A 17 -1.76 -18.17 6.43
N GLY A 18 -2.87 -18.88 6.26
CA GLY A 18 -4.13 -18.29 5.88
C GLY A 18 -5.23 -19.34 5.73
N GLY A 19 -6.45 -18.87 5.50
CA GLY A 19 -7.59 -19.75 5.30
C GLY A 19 -8.81 -18.96 4.85
N GLY A 20 -9.64 -19.59 4.04
CA GLY A 20 -10.88 -19.03 3.53
C GLY A 20 -12.07 -19.98 3.73
N GLY A 21 -13.21 -19.63 3.14
CA GLY A 21 -14.44 -20.43 3.23
C GLY A 21 -14.32 -21.86 2.70
N TYR A 22 -13.31 -22.15 1.86
CA TYR A 22 -13.20 -23.42 1.11
C TYR A 22 -11.95 -24.24 1.46
N GLY A 23 -11.01 -23.69 2.22
CA GLY A 23 -9.75 -24.38 2.52
C GLY A 23 -8.82 -23.61 3.45
N LYS A 24 -7.76 -24.28 3.87
CA LYS A 24 -6.65 -23.72 4.65
C LYS A 24 -5.40 -23.64 3.78
N VAL A 25 -4.58 -22.62 4.00
CA VAL A 25 -3.32 -22.42 3.30
C VAL A 25 -2.18 -22.61 4.30
N PHE A 26 -1.25 -23.48 3.95
CA PHE A 26 -0.07 -23.79 4.74
C PHE A 26 1.18 -23.36 4.00
N LYS A 27 2.16 -22.85 4.74
CA LYS A 27 3.53 -22.76 4.26
C LYS A 27 4.14 -24.16 4.26
N GLY A 28 4.91 -24.49 3.24
CA GLY A 28 5.63 -25.76 3.15
C GLY A 28 6.89 -25.66 2.32
N HIS A 29 7.54 -26.80 2.12
CA HIS A 29 8.70 -26.93 1.23
C HIS A 29 8.68 -28.29 0.55
N GLU A 30 9.32 -28.38 -0.61
CA GLU A 30 9.46 -29.63 -1.35
C GLU A 30 10.50 -30.55 -0.70
N ILE A 31 10.22 -31.85 -0.60
CA ILE A 31 11.09 -32.84 0.08
C ILE A 31 12.44 -33.01 -0.63
N PHE A 32 12.46 -32.88 -1.97
CA PHE A 32 13.66 -33.08 -2.78
C PHE A 32 14.32 -31.75 -3.24
N GLY A 33 13.79 -30.61 -2.80
CA GLY A 33 14.32 -29.28 -3.10
C GLY A 33 14.44 -28.47 -1.82
N GLU A 34 15.60 -28.50 -1.17
CA GLU A 34 15.79 -28.00 0.20
C GLU A 34 15.55 -26.49 0.39
N ASP A 35 15.38 -25.70 -0.69
CA ASP A 35 15.22 -24.24 -0.63
C ASP A 35 13.96 -23.67 -1.30
N ASN A 36 13.03 -24.50 -1.81
CA ASN A 36 11.83 -24.00 -2.47
C ASN A 36 10.63 -23.95 -1.51
N GLU A 37 10.42 -22.79 -0.89
CA GLU A 37 9.21 -22.55 -0.09
C GLU A 37 7.97 -22.46 -0.99
N VAL A 38 6.91 -23.15 -0.60
CA VAL A 38 5.62 -23.19 -1.33
C VAL A 38 4.45 -22.85 -0.41
N ALA A 39 3.37 -22.37 -1.00
CA ALA A 39 2.06 -22.31 -0.36
C ALA A 39 1.24 -23.54 -0.79
N ILE A 40 0.67 -24.27 0.17
CA ILE A 40 -0.12 -25.48 -0.03
C ILE A 40 -1.54 -25.18 0.43
N LYS A 41 -2.49 -25.11 -0.51
CA LYS A 41 -3.91 -24.92 -0.18
C LYS A 41 -4.60 -26.26 -0.13
N VAL A 42 -5.16 -26.56 1.04
CA VAL A 42 -5.87 -27.79 1.35
C VAL A 42 -7.37 -27.50 1.46
N LEU A 43 -8.18 -28.26 0.74
CA LEU A 43 -9.63 -28.17 0.84
C LEU A 43 -10.16 -28.84 2.11
N LYS A 44 -11.28 -28.34 2.64
CA LYS A 44 -11.92 -28.95 3.82
C LYS A 44 -12.72 -30.20 3.43
N PRO A 45 -12.54 -31.36 4.10
CA PRO A 45 -13.28 -32.60 3.82
C PRO A 45 -14.81 -32.46 3.90
N GLU A 46 -15.30 -31.60 4.81
CA GLU A 46 -16.74 -31.34 5.03
C GLU A 46 -17.48 -30.72 3.82
N LYS A 47 -16.74 -30.30 2.78
CA LYS A 47 -17.28 -29.71 1.54
C LYS A 47 -17.03 -30.58 0.29
N LEU A 48 -16.51 -31.79 0.47
CA LEU A 48 -16.23 -32.72 -0.63
C LEU A 48 -17.41 -33.69 -0.79
N ASP A 49 -18.42 -33.29 -1.56
CA ASP A 49 -19.24 -34.27 -2.29
C ASP A 49 -18.63 -34.54 -3.67
N ASP A 50 -19.03 -35.63 -4.33
CA ASP A 50 -18.50 -36.01 -5.66
C ASP A 50 -18.60 -34.85 -6.67
N ASP A 51 -19.68 -34.07 -6.59
CA ASP A 51 -19.94 -32.89 -7.42
C ASP A 51 -18.93 -31.75 -7.15
N SER A 52 -18.55 -31.54 -5.89
CA SER A 52 -17.57 -30.52 -5.46
C SER A 52 -16.15 -30.90 -5.86
N LEU A 53 -15.79 -32.18 -5.80
CA LEU A 53 -14.51 -32.71 -6.29
C LEU A 53 -14.38 -32.57 -7.81
N GLU A 54 -15.42 -32.92 -8.58
CA GLU A 54 -15.42 -32.73 -10.04
C GLU A 54 -15.26 -31.24 -10.43
N ARG A 55 -15.93 -30.34 -9.70
CA ARG A 55 -15.81 -28.89 -9.92
C ARG A 55 -14.42 -28.37 -9.58
N PHE A 56 -13.85 -28.80 -8.46
CA PHE A 56 -12.49 -28.44 -8.08
C PHE A 56 -11.45 -28.94 -9.09
N ASN A 57 -11.59 -30.18 -9.56
CA ASN A 57 -10.74 -30.73 -10.62
C ASN A 57 -10.83 -29.88 -11.90
N ARG A 58 -12.05 -29.48 -12.29
CA ARG A 58 -12.26 -28.60 -13.43
C ARG A 58 -11.58 -27.25 -13.24
N GLU A 59 -11.67 -26.65 -12.06
CA GLU A 59 -11.09 -25.33 -11.76
C GLU A 59 -9.56 -25.39 -11.74
N ILE A 60 -8.96 -26.38 -11.09
CA ILE A 60 -7.51 -26.61 -11.14
C ILE A 60 -7.06 -26.77 -12.59
N ARG A 61 -7.75 -27.57 -13.40
CA ARG A 61 -7.40 -27.75 -14.81
C ARG A 61 -7.45 -26.46 -15.61
N ILE A 62 -8.44 -25.61 -15.33
CA ILE A 62 -8.59 -24.30 -15.98
C ILE A 62 -7.45 -23.38 -15.53
N HIS A 63 -7.18 -23.28 -14.23
CA HIS A 63 -6.11 -22.45 -13.68
C HIS A 63 -4.75 -22.91 -14.20
N SER A 64 -4.46 -24.21 -14.20
CA SER A 64 -3.21 -24.78 -14.72
C SER A 64 -2.97 -24.54 -16.22
N GLN A 65 -3.99 -24.14 -16.98
CA GLN A 65 -3.85 -23.72 -18.38
C GLN A 65 -3.41 -22.26 -18.52
N LEU A 66 -3.59 -21.44 -17.48
CA LEU A 66 -3.20 -20.04 -17.48
C LEU A 66 -1.70 -19.90 -17.25
N ASN A 67 -0.98 -19.34 -18.23
CA ASN A 67 0.43 -19.04 -18.10
C ASN A 67 0.69 -17.56 -18.41
N HIS A 68 0.78 -16.75 -17.35
CA HIS A 68 0.99 -15.32 -17.45
C HIS A 68 1.75 -14.78 -16.25
N ARG A 69 2.59 -13.75 -16.46
CA ARG A 69 3.44 -13.18 -15.39
C ARG A 69 2.64 -12.70 -14.17
N HIS A 70 1.45 -12.15 -14.41
CA HIS A 70 0.53 -11.64 -13.38
C HIS A 70 -0.56 -12.63 -12.96
N ILE A 71 -0.35 -13.94 -13.19
CA ILE A 71 -1.21 -15.02 -12.68
C ILE A 71 -0.33 -16.02 -11.93
N VAL A 72 -0.78 -16.44 -10.76
CA VAL A 72 -0.05 -17.43 -9.95
C VAL A 72 -0.09 -18.78 -10.66
N SER A 73 1.06 -19.42 -10.85
CA SER A 73 1.13 -20.77 -11.41
C SER A 73 0.80 -21.82 -10.36
N ILE A 74 0.01 -22.82 -10.73
CA ILE A 74 -0.11 -24.07 -9.96
C ILE A 74 1.13 -24.90 -10.24
N LEU A 75 1.82 -25.33 -9.18
CA LEU A 75 3.03 -26.15 -9.28
C LEU A 75 2.68 -27.64 -9.30
N ASP A 76 1.82 -28.06 -8.38
CA ASP A 76 1.35 -29.44 -8.24
C ASP A 76 -0.06 -29.47 -7.62
N PHE A 77 -0.77 -30.59 -7.77
CA PHE A 77 -2.05 -30.80 -7.12
C PHE A 77 -2.38 -32.28 -6.93
N SER A 78 -3.14 -32.58 -5.88
CA SER A 78 -3.75 -33.89 -5.65
C SER A 78 -5.25 -33.74 -5.49
N LEU A 79 -5.99 -34.61 -6.18
CA LEU A 79 -7.44 -34.75 -6.05
C LEU A 79 -7.82 -36.00 -5.27
N ASP A 80 -6.83 -36.74 -4.78
CA ASP A 80 -7.05 -38.00 -4.07
C ASP A 80 -7.49 -37.69 -2.62
N ASP A 81 -8.79 -37.82 -2.39
CA ASP A 81 -9.40 -37.85 -1.05
C ASP A 81 -9.44 -39.29 -0.50
N SER A 82 -9.08 -40.28 -1.30
CA SER A 82 -9.04 -41.68 -0.90
C SER A 82 -7.65 -42.07 -0.37
N ILE A 83 -7.61 -42.91 0.67
CA ILE A 83 -6.89 -44.20 0.73
C ILE A 83 -6.66 -44.63 2.18
N GLY A 84 -7.23 -45.79 2.54
CA GLY A 84 -6.84 -46.60 3.70
C GLY A 84 -7.65 -46.37 4.97
N GLU A 85 -7.88 -47.44 5.74
CA GLU A 85 -8.79 -47.50 6.90
C GLU A 85 -8.46 -46.52 8.05
N ASP A 86 -7.33 -45.80 8.03
CA ASP A 86 -6.81 -45.04 9.18
C ASP A 86 -6.36 -43.57 8.90
N GLU A 87 -6.36 -43.05 7.67
CA GLU A 87 -5.97 -41.65 7.38
C GLU A 87 -6.85 -40.99 6.28
N GLU A 88 -7.40 -39.80 6.54
CA GLU A 88 -8.15 -39.02 5.55
C GLU A 88 -7.21 -38.44 4.48
N GLY A 89 -7.45 -38.75 3.20
CA GLY A 89 -6.82 -38.08 2.07
C GLY A 89 -7.26 -36.61 1.99
N LEU A 90 -6.39 -35.73 1.48
CA LEU A 90 -6.67 -34.29 1.41
C LEU A 90 -6.47 -33.79 -0.02
N ALA A 91 -7.54 -33.29 -0.64
CA ALA A 91 -7.45 -32.59 -1.92
C ALA A 91 -6.68 -31.26 -1.72
N TYR A 92 -5.62 -31.05 -2.50
CA TYR A 92 -4.74 -29.88 -2.38
C TYR A 92 -4.19 -29.41 -3.73
N TYR A 93 -3.71 -28.17 -3.75
CA TYR A 93 -2.77 -27.70 -4.77
C TYR A 93 -1.67 -26.85 -4.16
N THR A 94 -0.53 -26.76 -4.84
CA THR A 94 0.64 -25.98 -4.43
C THR A 94 0.90 -24.84 -5.41
N MET A 95 1.46 -23.75 -4.89
CA MET A 95 1.83 -22.56 -5.64
C MET A 95 3.06 -21.90 -5.03
N PRO A 96 3.78 -21.01 -5.76
CA PRO A 96 4.88 -20.25 -5.19
C PRO A 96 4.43 -19.46 -3.95
N LEU A 97 5.27 -19.43 -2.90
CA LEU A 97 4.97 -18.67 -1.70
C LEU A 97 5.10 -17.17 -1.98
N ALA A 98 4.01 -16.43 -1.77
CA ALA A 98 3.99 -14.97 -1.85
C ALA A 98 4.51 -14.33 -0.56
N LYS A 99 4.98 -13.08 -0.64
CA LYS A 99 5.34 -12.26 0.53
C LYS A 99 4.10 -12.00 1.40
N GLU A 100 3.03 -11.54 0.76
CA GLU A 100 1.75 -11.19 1.36
C GLU A 100 0.67 -11.10 0.28
N ASN A 101 -0.59 -10.84 0.66
CA ASN A 101 -1.64 -10.47 -0.29
C ASN A 101 -1.81 -8.95 -0.36
N LEU A 102 -2.49 -8.44 -1.39
CA LEU A 102 -2.68 -7.00 -1.61
C LEU A 102 -3.49 -6.35 -0.48
N ARG A 103 -4.41 -7.08 0.18
CA ARG A 103 -5.13 -6.58 1.37
C ARG A 103 -4.14 -6.19 2.48
N THR A 104 -3.24 -7.09 2.83
CA THR A 104 -2.20 -6.87 3.85
C THR A 104 -1.20 -5.81 3.38
N ALA A 105 -0.79 -5.86 2.11
CA ALA A 105 0.10 -4.84 1.54
C ALA A 105 -0.52 -3.45 1.61
N LEU A 106 -1.81 -3.28 1.31
CA LEU A 106 -2.50 -1.99 1.41
C LEU A 106 -2.67 -1.51 2.86
N GLN A 107 -2.89 -2.42 3.81
CA GLN A 107 -2.91 -2.09 5.23
C GLN A 107 -1.54 -1.59 5.68
N ASN A 108 -0.48 -2.34 5.38
CA ASN A 108 0.91 -1.97 5.66
C ASN A 108 1.28 -0.65 4.98
N TYR A 109 0.85 -0.47 3.73
CA TYR A 109 1.09 0.75 2.98
C TYR A 109 0.39 1.93 3.63
N ARG A 110 -0.88 1.80 4.03
CA ARG A 110 -1.62 2.84 4.76
C ARG A 110 -1.04 3.15 6.14
N GLU A 111 -0.46 2.17 6.83
CA GLU A 111 0.20 2.39 8.13
C GLU A 111 1.53 3.14 8.00
N ASN A 112 2.19 3.01 6.85
CA ASN A 112 3.50 3.61 6.58
C ASN A 112 3.47 4.81 5.61
N ASN A 113 2.31 5.10 5.01
CA ASN A 113 2.09 6.20 4.07
C ASN A 113 0.84 6.98 4.46
N PHE A 114 0.84 8.27 4.14
CA PHE A 114 -0.29 9.14 4.43
C PHE A 114 -0.95 9.66 3.16
N GLY A 115 -2.18 10.15 3.30
CA GLY A 115 -3.01 10.61 2.20
C GLY A 115 -3.64 9.45 1.44
N TYR A 116 -4.11 9.76 0.23
CA TYR A 116 -4.55 8.77 -0.72
C TYR A 116 -3.37 8.34 -1.59
N MET A 117 -3.38 7.11 -2.10
CA MET A 117 -2.38 6.70 -3.10
C MET A 117 -2.51 7.63 -4.31
N ASP A 118 -1.39 8.15 -4.81
CA ASP A 118 -1.41 8.98 -5.99
C ASP A 118 -1.83 8.16 -7.24
N ASP A 119 -2.35 8.85 -8.24
CA ASP A 119 -2.87 8.21 -9.45
C ASP A 119 -1.81 7.38 -10.19
N ALA A 120 -0.53 7.78 -10.17
CA ALA A 120 0.52 7.09 -10.91
C ALA A 120 0.90 5.77 -10.23
N THR A 121 1.09 5.79 -8.90
CA THR A 121 1.35 4.58 -8.11
C THR A 121 0.15 3.62 -8.15
N ALA A 122 -1.07 4.14 -8.01
CA ALA A 122 -2.27 3.31 -8.12
C ALA A 122 -2.36 2.64 -9.49
N VAL A 123 -2.08 3.36 -10.58
CA VAL A 123 -2.08 2.82 -11.95
C VAL A 123 -0.94 1.82 -12.17
N TYR A 124 0.22 2.01 -11.54
CA TYR A 124 1.33 1.06 -11.62
C TYR A 124 0.90 -0.33 -11.12
N TYR A 125 0.38 -0.43 -9.89
CA TYR A 125 -0.13 -1.69 -9.34
C TYR A 125 -1.34 -2.20 -10.12
N PHE A 126 -2.26 -1.30 -10.47
CA PHE A 126 -3.50 -1.68 -11.12
C PHE A 126 -3.28 -2.26 -12.53
N ASN A 127 -2.32 -1.73 -13.30
CA ASN A 127 -2.01 -2.27 -14.63
C ASN A 127 -1.53 -3.72 -14.57
N GLN A 128 -0.74 -4.10 -13.55
CA GLN A 128 -0.31 -5.49 -13.36
C GLN A 128 -1.53 -6.42 -13.20
N ILE A 129 -2.52 -5.99 -12.41
CA ILE A 129 -3.78 -6.72 -12.23
C ILE A 129 -4.57 -6.78 -13.54
N LEU A 130 -4.70 -5.65 -14.25
CA LEU A 130 -5.41 -5.61 -15.54
C LEU A 130 -4.78 -6.54 -16.58
N ASP A 131 -3.45 -6.62 -16.64
CA ASP A 131 -2.75 -7.51 -17.58
C ASP A 131 -3.06 -8.99 -17.32
N GLY A 132 -3.11 -9.38 -16.04
CA GLY A 132 -3.52 -10.74 -15.65
C GLY A 132 -4.97 -11.05 -16.01
N VAL A 133 -5.91 -10.13 -15.68
CA VAL A 133 -7.33 -10.34 -15.99
C VAL A 133 -7.60 -10.32 -17.49
N GLU A 134 -6.96 -9.43 -18.25
CA GLU A 134 -7.07 -9.36 -19.72
C GLU A 134 -6.59 -10.65 -20.39
N TYR A 135 -5.51 -11.24 -19.88
CA TYR A 135 -5.07 -12.57 -20.34
C TYR A 135 -6.12 -13.64 -20.04
N ALA A 136 -6.63 -13.73 -18.81
CA ALA A 136 -7.65 -14.72 -18.46
C ALA A 136 -8.93 -14.58 -19.30
N HIS A 137 -9.40 -13.35 -19.54
CA HIS A 137 -10.57 -13.08 -20.39
C HIS A 137 -10.35 -13.54 -21.84
N ARG A 138 -9.14 -13.35 -22.40
CA ARG A 138 -8.79 -13.87 -23.74
C ARG A 138 -8.80 -15.40 -23.82
N GLU A 139 -8.46 -16.08 -22.73
CA GLU A 139 -8.57 -17.53 -22.60
C GLU A 139 -10.01 -17.99 -22.26
N GLY A 140 -10.99 -17.07 -22.25
CA GLY A 140 -12.40 -17.35 -21.99
C GLY A 140 -12.73 -17.59 -20.52
N ILE A 141 -11.86 -17.18 -19.60
CA ILE A 141 -11.96 -17.43 -18.16
C ILE A 141 -12.31 -16.13 -17.44
N ILE A 142 -13.42 -16.14 -16.70
CA ILE A 142 -13.90 -15.01 -15.88
C ILE A 142 -13.63 -15.36 -14.40
N HIS A 143 -13.03 -14.45 -13.65
CA HIS A 143 -12.57 -14.72 -12.29
C HIS A 143 -13.71 -14.76 -11.26
N ARG A 144 -14.64 -13.79 -11.29
CA ARG A 144 -15.87 -13.70 -10.45
C ARG A 144 -15.67 -13.50 -8.93
N ASP A 145 -14.44 -13.43 -8.45
CA ASP A 145 -14.09 -13.22 -7.04
C ASP A 145 -12.82 -12.35 -6.93
N LEU A 146 -12.69 -11.36 -7.80
CA LEU A 146 -11.57 -10.42 -7.71
C LEU A 146 -11.74 -9.55 -6.47
N LYS A 147 -10.72 -9.59 -5.60
CA LYS A 147 -10.59 -8.81 -4.38
C LYS A 147 -9.12 -8.75 -3.96
N PRO A 148 -8.70 -7.80 -3.12
CA PRO A 148 -7.30 -7.68 -2.70
C PRO A 148 -6.73 -8.93 -2.03
N GLU A 149 -7.56 -9.76 -1.39
CA GLU A 149 -7.13 -11.01 -0.77
C GLU A 149 -6.70 -12.07 -1.81
N ASN A 150 -7.20 -11.99 -3.05
CA ASN A 150 -6.90 -12.90 -4.16
C ASN A 150 -5.81 -12.35 -5.10
N ILE A 151 -5.16 -11.25 -4.73
CA ILE A 151 -4.02 -10.68 -5.44
C ILE A 151 -2.81 -10.82 -4.53
N LEU A 152 -1.81 -11.58 -4.96
CA LEU A 152 -0.62 -11.90 -4.19
C LEU A 152 0.55 -11.01 -4.61
N VAL A 153 1.35 -10.59 -3.63
CA VAL A 153 2.53 -9.75 -3.81
C VAL A 153 3.78 -10.62 -3.75
N PHE A 154 4.57 -10.58 -4.80
CA PHE A 154 5.90 -11.20 -4.90
C PHE A 154 6.98 -10.11 -4.98
N LEU A 155 8.23 -10.49 -4.72
CA LEU A 155 9.39 -9.65 -4.97
C LEU A 155 10.20 -10.27 -6.11
N GLU A 156 10.36 -9.53 -7.20
CA GLU A 156 11.19 -9.94 -8.35
C GLU A 156 12.19 -8.80 -8.61
N GLU A 157 13.49 -9.10 -8.52
CA GLU A 157 14.57 -8.12 -8.73
C GLU A 157 14.46 -6.85 -7.83
N GLY A 158 13.87 -6.97 -6.64
CA GLY A 158 13.68 -5.87 -5.70
C GLY A 158 12.38 -5.06 -5.90
N GLU A 159 11.61 -5.37 -6.94
CA GLU A 159 10.35 -4.69 -7.26
C GLU A 159 9.13 -5.57 -6.91
N GLU A 160 8.01 -4.93 -6.57
CA GLU A 160 6.77 -5.63 -6.24
C GLU A 160 6.06 -6.11 -7.51
N LEU A 161 5.84 -7.42 -7.58
CA LEU A 161 5.15 -8.11 -8.67
C LEU A 161 3.81 -8.66 -8.17
N LEU A 162 2.71 -8.13 -8.69
CA LEU A 162 1.37 -8.60 -8.38
C LEU A 162 0.97 -9.78 -9.27
N LYS A 163 0.44 -10.84 -8.65
CA LYS A 163 -0.12 -11.99 -9.36
C LYS A 163 -1.50 -12.36 -8.82
N ILE A 164 -2.42 -12.67 -9.72
CA ILE A 164 -3.78 -13.06 -9.38
C ILE A 164 -3.81 -14.55 -9.02
N SER A 165 -4.47 -14.90 -7.93
CA SER A 165 -4.71 -16.27 -7.47
C SER A 165 -6.21 -16.58 -7.38
N ASP A 166 -6.56 -17.83 -7.11
CA ASP A 166 -7.93 -18.23 -6.76
C ASP A 166 -8.99 -17.94 -7.84
N PHE A 167 -8.69 -18.33 -9.09
CA PHE A 167 -9.64 -18.27 -10.20
C PHE A 167 -10.86 -19.15 -9.93
N GLY A 168 -11.94 -18.56 -9.42
CA GLY A 168 -13.28 -19.16 -9.38
C GLY A 168 -13.55 -20.21 -8.30
N LEU A 169 -12.56 -20.59 -7.48
CA LEU A 169 -12.63 -21.69 -6.49
C LEU A 169 -13.81 -21.68 -5.49
N GLY A 170 -14.53 -20.56 -5.36
CA GLY A 170 -15.62 -20.40 -4.39
C GLY A 170 -17.04 -20.47 -4.95
N LYS A 171 -17.29 -20.00 -6.18
CA LYS A 171 -18.67 -19.68 -6.61
C LYS A 171 -19.35 -20.73 -7.48
N PHE A 172 -18.63 -21.72 -8.01
CA PHE A 172 -19.25 -22.86 -8.69
C PHE A 172 -19.66 -23.98 -7.70
N LEU A 173 -19.18 -23.94 -6.46
CA LEU A 173 -19.51 -24.91 -5.42
C LEU A 173 -20.96 -24.75 -4.93
N ASP A 174 -21.49 -23.52 -4.87
CA ASP A 174 -22.84 -23.25 -4.37
C ASP A 174 -23.89 -23.28 -5.48
N GLY A 175 -24.16 -24.46 -6.05
CA GLY A 175 -25.16 -24.73 -7.11
C GLY A 175 -26.61 -24.27 -6.85
N ASN A 176 -26.87 -23.52 -5.78
CA ASN A 176 -28.10 -22.77 -5.52
C ASN A 176 -27.75 -21.42 -4.88
N THR A 177 -27.98 -20.32 -5.61
CA THR A 177 -27.84 -18.93 -5.15
C THR A 177 -28.97 -18.52 -4.19
N ASN A 178 -29.17 -19.27 -3.10
CA ASN A 178 -30.02 -18.87 -1.98
C ASN A 178 -29.16 -18.80 -0.70
N LEU A 179 -28.16 -17.92 -0.70
CA LEU A 179 -27.36 -17.64 0.49
C LEU A 179 -28.08 -16.59 1.35
N THR A 180 -28.78 -17.09 2.38
CA THR A 180 -29.32 -16.29 3.47
C THR A 180 -28.20 -15.47 4.13
N HIS A 181 -28.37 -14.15 4.10
CA HIS A 181 -27.43 -13.17 4.65
C HIS A 181 -27.25 -13.33 6.16
N THR A 182 -26.03 -13.66 6.60
CA THR A 182 -25.58 -13.45 7.98
C THR A 182 -24.43 -12.45 7.97
N VAL A 183 -24.40 -11.54 8.96
CA VAL A 183 -23.50 -10.37 9.05
C VAL A 183 -22.01 -10.72 9.01
N ALA A 184 -21.61 -11.96 9.30
CA ALA A 184 -20.22 -12.42 9.17
C ALA A 184 -19.77 -12.69 7.71
N ALA A 185 -20.71 -12.85 6.77
CA ALA A 185 -20.44 -13.08 5.34
C ALA A 185 -20.19 -11.78 4.54
N LEU A 186 -20.37 -10.61 5.15
CA LEU A 186 -20.30 -9.30 4.49
C LEU A 186 -18.90 -8.91 3.97
N GLY A 187 -17.82 -9.55 4.42
CA GLY A 187 -16.45 -9.19 4.05
C GLY A 187 -16.02 -9.61 2.65
N SER A 188 -16.52 -10.73 2.11
CA SER A 188 -16.16 -11.21 0.76
C SER A 188 -17.06 -10.66 -0.35
N ASP A 189 -18.23 -10.13 0.00
CA ASP A 189 -19.28 -9.72 -0.95
C ASP A 189 -19.14 -8.27 -1.46
N VAL A 190 -18.29 -7.46 -0.82
CA VAL A 190 -18.14 -6.01 -1.12
C VAL A 190 -17.60 -5.70 -2.52
N TYR A 191 -16.89 -6.65 -3.15
CA TYR A 191 -16.33 -6.49 -4.52
C TYR A 191 -17.20 -7.11 -5.60
N ALA A 192 -18.18 -7.94 -5.24
CA ALA A 192 -18.97 -8.68 -6.21
C ALA A 192 -19.96 -7.76 -6.94
N ALA A 193 -20.11 -7.97 -8.24
CA ALA A 193 -21.05 -7.22 -9.05
C ALA A 193 -22.50 -7.60 -8.72
N PRO A 194 -23.47 -6.67 -8.77
CA PRO A 194 -24.86 -6.94 -8.40
C PRO A 194 -25.49 -8.12 -9.14
N GLU A 195 -25.17 -8.31 -10.41
CA GLU A 195 -25.69 -9.41 -11.23
C GLU A 195 -25.18 -10.80 -10.79
N GLN A 196 -24.10 -10.88 -10.01
CA GLN A 196 -23.59 -12.14 -9.47
C GLN A 196 -24.50 -12.75 -8.39
N TYR A 197 -25.36 -11.94 -7.76
CA TYR A 197 -26.39 -12.40 -6.84
C TYR A 197 -27.67 -12.86 -7.55
N GLY A 198 -27.76 -12.62 -8.86
CA GLY A 198 -28.85 -13.07 -9.71
C GLY A 198 -28.54 -14.40 -10.39
N ASN A 199 -29.09 -14.59 -11.58
CA ASN A 199 -28.84 -15.79 -12.36
C ASN A 199 -27.43 -15.77 -12.98
N SER A 200 -26.59 -16.71 -12.56
CA SER A 200 -25.18 -16.85 -12.96
C SER A 200 -24.95 -16.96 -14.47
N ARG A 201 -25.97 -17.32 -15.26
CA ARG A 201 -25.89 -17.38 -16.73
C ARG A 201 -25.70 -16.02 -17.41
N PHE A 202 -26.00 -14.92 -16.74
CA PHE A 202 -25.84 -13.57 -17.30
C PHE A 202 -24.53 -12.89 -16.84
N VAL A 203 -23.72 -13.58 -16.02
CA VAL A 203 -22.44 -13.05 -15.52
C VAL A 203 -21.37 -13.22 -16.60
N ASN A 204 -20.91 -12.10 -17.15
CA ASN A 204 -19.83 -12.01 -18.14
C ASN A 204 -18.61 -11.25 -17.58
N GLU A 205 -17.63 -10.96 -18.42
CA GLU A 205 -16.38 -10.22 -18.09
C GLU A 205 -16.62 -8.88 -17.37
N THR A 206 -17.78 -8.25 -17.59
CA THR A 206 -18.11 -6.96 -16.95
C THR A 206 -18.30 -7.07 -15.44
N ALA A 207 -18.50 -8.27 -14.89
CA ALA A 207 -18.51 -8.50 -13.45
C ALA A 207 -17.12 -8.30 -12.84
N ASP A 208 -16.07 -8.82 -13.50
CA ASP A 208 -14.68 -8.59 -13.08
C ASP A 208 -14.31 -7.11 -13.19
N ILE A 209 -14.81 -6.40 -14.22
CA ILE A 209 -14.62 -4.95 -14.38
C ILE A 209 -15.21 -4.18 -13.19
N PHE A 210 -16.35 -4.60 -12.66
CA PHE A 210 -16.93 -3.99 -11.46
C PHE A 210 -16.02 -4.18 -10.24
N SER A 211 -15.55 -5.41 -10.01
CA SER A 211 -14.63 -5.73 -8.93
C SER A 211 -13.30 -4.97 -9.06
N LEU A 212 -12.78 -4.85 -10.27
CA LEU A 212 -11.60 -4.04 -10.58
C LEU A 212 -11.82 -2.54 -10.28
N GLY A 213 -13.01 -2.01 -10.58
CA GLY A 213 -13.37 -0.64 -10.22
C GLY A 213 -13.40 -0.42 -8.69
N LYS A 214 -13.86 -1.42 -7.93
CA LYS A 214 -13.84 -1.42 -6.46
C LYS A 214 -12.41 -1.51 -5.91
N ILE A 215 -11.56 -2.35 -6.50
CA ILE A 215 -10.13 -2.45 -6.15
C ILE A 215 -9.43 -1.12 -6.42
N LEU A 216 -9.63 -0.52 -7.60
CA LEU A 216 -9.01 0.77 -7.93
C LEU A 216 -9.42 1.89 -6.98
N TYR A 217 -10.69 1.93 -6.59
CA TYR A 217 -11.17 2.87 -5.57
C TYR A 217 -10.44 2.66 -4.24
N GLU A 218 -10.23 1.42 -3.83
CA GLU A 218 -9.57 1.12 -2.56
C GLU A 218 -8.06 1.36 -2.62
N LEU A 219 -7.40 1.13 -3.77
CA LEU A 219 -6.01 1.52 -3.98
C LEU A 219 -5.84 3.02 -3.70
N LEU A 220 -6.74 3.86 -4.26
CA LEU A 220 -6.69 5.30 -4.03
C LEU A 220 -7.05 5.65 -2.58
N THR A 221 -8.14 5.09 -2.05
CA THR A 221 -8.76 5.61 -0.80
C THR A 221 -8.35 4.91 0.48
N TYR A 222 -7.69 3.75 0.38
CA TYR A 222 -7.49 2.77 1.46
C TYR A 222 -8.76 2.41 2.24
N SER A 223 -9.94 2.69 1.66
CA SER A 223 -11.23 2.51 2.29
C SER A 223 -11.91 1.28 1.71
N LEU A 224 -12.42 0.41 2.59
CA LEU A 224 -13.20 -0.74 2.16
C LEU A 224 -14.40 -0.27 1.30
N PRO A 225 -14.56 -0.78 0.07
CA PRO A 225 -15.46 -0.19 -0.90
C PRO A 225 -16.91 -0.69 -0.75
N VAL A 226 -17.49 -0.59 0.46
CA VAL A 226 -18.90 -0.94 0.71
C VAL A 226 -19.82 -0.14 -0.20
N SER A 227 -19.61 1.18 -0.22
CA SER A 227 -20.14 2.12 -1.20
C SER A 227 -18.99 2.87 -1.87
N ILE A 228 -19.21 3.33 -3.10
CA ILE A 228 -18.24 4.19 -3.80
C ILE A 228 -18.58 5.64 -3.46
N ASP A 229 -17.74 6.25 -2.62
CA ASP A 229 -17.82 7.67 -2.30
C ASP A 229 -16.87 8.46 -3.22
N LEU A 230 -17.42 9.00 -4.30
CA LEU A 230 -16.66 9.70 -5.31
C LEU A 230 -16.09 11.05 -4.84
N ASP A 231 -16.51 11.55 -3.67
CA ASP A 231 -16.00 12.80 -3.11
C ASP A 231 -14.62 12.59 -2.46
N LYS A 232 -14.35 11.37 -1.96
CA LYS A 232 -13.01 10.98 -1.48
C LYS A 232 -11.92 10.99 -2.54
N ILE A 233 -12.30 10.95 -3.82
CA ILE A 233 -11.36 10.91 -4.96
C ILE A 233 -11.62 12.07 -5.91
N ASN A 234 -12.09 13.22 -5.40
CA ASN A 234 -12.50 14.33 -6.26
C ASN A 234 -11.37 14.87 -7.14
N ASP A 235 -10.14 14.84 -6.63
CA ASP A 235 -8.95 15.36 -7.32
C ASP A 235 -8.24 14.31 -8.20
N SER A 236 -8.69 13.05 -8.15
CA SER A 236 -8.12 11.96 -8.97
C SER A 236 -8.63 12.00 -10.42
N LYS A 237 -7.72 11.85 -11.38
CA LYS A 237 -8.03 11.69 -12.81
C LYS A 237 -8.78 10.38 -13.08
N LEU A 238 -8.70 9.43 -12.17
CA LEU A 238 -9.32 8.10 -12.26
C LEU A 238 -10.77 8.08 -11.76
N LYS A 239 -11.30 9.19 -11.23
CA LYS A 239 -12.68 9.32 -10.75
C LYS A 239 -13.71 8.82 -11.77
N TYR A 240 -13.58 9.23 -13.04
CA TYR A 240 -14.47 8.76 -14.10
C TYR A 240 -14.31 7.26 -14.38
N VAL A 241 -13.08 6.74 -14.28
CA VAL A 241 -12.78 5.32 -14.52
C VAL A 241 -13.52 4.46 -13.51
N ILE A 242 -13.36 4.77 -12.22
CA ILE A 242 -14.04 4.09 -11.12
C ILE A 242 -15.55 4.18 -11.28
N ARG A 243 -16.09 5.37 -11.54
CA ARG A 243 -17.54 5.57 -11.72
C ARG A 243 -18.12 4.73 -12.85
N LYS A 244 -17.43 4.63 -13.99
CA LYS A 244 -17.90 3.83 -15.13
C LYS A 244 -17.77 2.33 -14.85
N ALA A 245 -16.66 1.88 -14.27
CA ALA A 245 -16.43 0.48 -13.94
C ALA A 245 -17.44 -0.05 -12.90
N THR A 246 -17.76 0.77 -11.89
CA THR A 246 -18.67 0.39 -10.78
C THR A 246 -20.15 0.69 -11.06
N ASN A 247 -20.55 0.85 -12.33
CA ASN A 247 -21.96 1.06 -12.66
C ASN A 247 -22.80 -0.18 -12.30
N THR A 248 -23.97 0.01 -11.71
CA THR A 248 -24.86 -1.11 -11.37
C THR A 248 -25.43 -1.81 -12.60
N ASN A 249 -25.52 -1.13 -13.74
CA ASN A 249 -25.88 -1.74 -15.02
C ASN A 249 -24.63 -2.22 -15.77
N PRO A 250 -24.46 -3.55 -16.01
CA PRO A 250 -23.32 -4.12 -16.73
C PRO A 250 -23.07 -3.48 -18.11
N GLU A 251 -24.12 -3.17 -18.86
CA GLU A 251 -24.04 -2.59 -20.21
C GLU A 251 -23.47 -1.15 -20.22
N LYS A 252 -23.43 -0.48 -19.07
CA LYS A 252 -22.87 0.85 -18.91
C LYS A 252 -21.40 0.84 -18.44
N ARG A 253 -20.84 -0.33 -18.13
CA ARG A 253 -19.44 -0.50 -17.77
C ARG A 253 -18.55 -0.49 -19.02
N TYR A 254 -17.24 -0.66 -18.82
CA TYR A 254 -16.35 -0.98 -19.94
C TYR A 254 -16.71 -2.36 -20.50
N ARG A 255 -16.61 -2.53 -21.82
CA ARG A 255 -16.94 -3.78 -22.51
C ARG A 255 -15.83 -4.83 -22.36
N SER A 256 -14.60 -4.39 -22.12
CA SER A 256 -13.44 -5.25 -21.93
C SER A 256 -12.37 -4.56 -21.08
N ILE A 257 -11.40 -5.33 -20.61
CA ILE A 257 -10.22 -4.81 -19.91
C ILE A 257 -9.42 -3.86 -20.80
N SER A 258 -9.30 -4.15 -22.10
CA SER A 258 -8.60 -3.29 -23.05
C SER A 258 -9.22 -1.89 -23.14
N GLU A 259 -10.56 -1.79 -23.18
CA GLU A 259 -11.26 -0.48 -23.18
C GLU A 259 -10.98 0.30 -21.88
N MET A 260 -10.92 -0.40 -20.74
CA MET A 260 -10.60 0.22 -19.46
C MET A 260 -9.15 0.74 -19.43
N LYS A 261 -8.18 -0.07 -19.90
CA LYS A 261 -6.76 0.32 -20.03
C LYS A 261 -6.57 1.52 -20.93
N GLU A 262 -7.23 1.55 -22.09
CA GLU A 262 -7.21 2.71 -23.00
C GLU A 262 -7.74 3.97 -22.31
N ARG A 263 -8.83 3.86 -21.55
CA ARG A 263 -9.38 5.00 -20.82
C ARG A 263 -8.43 5.49 -19.73
N ILE A 264 -7.81 4.59 -18.96
CA ILE A 264 -6.79 4.93 -17.96
C ILE A 264 -5.63 5.67 -18.62
N LYS A 265 -5.10 5.14 -19.73
CA LYS A 265 -4.04 5.79 -20.50
C LYS A 265 -4.43 7.20 -20.98
N MET A 266 -5.66 7.39 -21.46
CA MET A 266 -6.14 8.70 -21.88
C MET A 266 -6.21 9.72 -20.74
N VAL A 267 -6.67 9.31 -19.56
CA VAL A 267 -6.78 10.24 -18.41
C VAL A 267 -5.43 10.50 -17.74
N MET A 268 -4.50 9.53 -17.79
CA MET A 268 -3.16 9.67 -17.23
C MET A 268 -2.18 10.43 -18.15
N GLY A 269 -2.40 10.42 -19.46
CA GLY A 269 -1.44 10.97 -20.44
C GLY A 269 -0.42 9.93 -20.92
N ASN A 270 0.68 10.38 -21.55
CA ASN A 270 1.66 9.47 -22.17
C ASN A 270 2.43 8.65 -21.10
N PRO A 271 2.27 7.31 -21.05
CA PRO A 271 2.83 6.48 -19.97
C PRO A 271 4.34 6.24 -20.09
N ASN A 272 4.99 6.59 -21.21
CA ASN A 272 6.45 6.40 -21.37
C ASN A 272 7.29 7.36 -20.50
N ASN A 273 6.67 8.29 -19.77
CA ASN A 273 7.31 9.08 -18.72
C ASN A 273 7.19 8.45 -17.32
N LEU A 274 6.56 7.27 -17.19
CA LEU A 274 6.36 6.56 -15.93
C LEU A 274 7.49 5.54 -15.68
N LYS A 275 8.73 6.02 -15.51
CA LYS A 275 9.47 5.49 -14.36
C LYS A 275 8.86 6.20 -13.17
N SER A 276 8.37 5.49 -12.16
CA SER A 276 7.88 6.17 -10.95
C SER A 276 8.99 7.13 -10.49
N SER A 277 8.60 8.32 -10.03
CA SER A 277 9.47 9.27 -9.33
C SER A 277 10.33 8.56 -8.29
N THR A 278 9.75 7.59 -7.58
CA THR A 278 10.44 6.62 -6.71
C THR A 278 11.55 5.83 -7.42
N SER A 279 11.28 5.13 -8.53
CA SER A 279 12.32 4.38 -9.25
C SER A 279 13.40 5.29 -9.83
N GLN A 280 13.04 6.51 -10.25
CA GLN A 280 14.01 7.52 -10.70
C GLN A 280 14.90 7.97 -9.53
N PHE A 281 14.29 8.28 -8.39
CA PHE A 281 14.99 8.66 -7.17
C PHE A 281 15.92 7.55 -6.71
N ASN A 282 15.44 6.31 -6.59
CA ASN A 282 16.24 5.18 -6.13
C ASN A 282 17.48 4.97 -7.00
N HIS A 283 17.32 5.10 -8.33
CA HIS A 283 18.44 4.99 -9.25
C HIS A 283 19.47 6.11 -9.04
N LEU A 284 19.02 7.36 -8.93
CA LEU A 284 19.91 8.50 -8.68
C LEU A 284 20.57 8.40 -7.30
N TYR A 285 19.84 7.96 -6.28
CA TYR A 285 20.33 7.85 -4.92
C TYR A 285 21.34 6.71 -4.76
N GLU A 286 21.16 5.59 -5.48
CA GLU A 286 22.16 4.52 -5.57
C GLU A 286 23.46 5.02 -6.24
N GLN A 287 23.34 5.81 -7.31
CA GLN A 287 24.49 6.44 -7.97
C GLN A 287 25.20 7.42 -7.05
N TRP A 288 24.45 8.28 -6.36
CA TRP A 288 24.96 9.22 -5.37
C TRP A 288 25.76 8.50 -4.28
N ASN A 289 25.20 7.43 -3.71
CA ASN A 289 25.86 6.63 -2.66
C ASN A 289 27.10 5.86 -3.14
N THR A 290 27.32 5.79 -4.46
CA THR A 290 28.50 5.14 -5.05
C THR A 290 29.58 6.14 -5.42
N ILE A 291 29.21 7.27 -6.02
CA ILE A 291 30.13 8.20 -6.68
C ILE A 291 30.35 9.47 -5.84
N PHE A 292 29.38 9.88 -5.04
CA PHE A 292 29.36 11.12 -4.26
C PHE A 292 29.65 12.37 -5.10
N ASP A 293 29.06 12.44 -6.30
CA ASP A 293 29.23 13.58 -7.19
C ASP A 293 28.07 14.59 -7.09
N ASN A 294 28.41 15.88 -7.13
CA ASN A 294 27.46 16.97 -7.01
C ASN A 294 26.45 17.01 -8.17
N HIS A 295 26.76 16.43 -9.34
CA HIS A 295 25.82 16.42 -10.46
C HIS A 295 24.64 15.49 -10.17
N THR A 296 24.91 14.28 -9.71
CA THR A 296 23.86 13.33 -9.31
C THR A 296 23.01 13.88 -8.16
N LEU A 297 23.64 14.49 -7.14
CA LEU A 297 22.87 15.11 -6.05
C LEU A 297 22.00 16.28 -6.54
N LYS A 298 22.48 17.06 -7.52
CA LYS A 298 21.68 18.10 -8.17
C LYS A 298 20.48 17.51 -8.91
N GLU A 299 20.65 16.40 -9.63
CA GLU A 299 19.52 15.71 -10.27
C GLU A 299 18.48 15.20 -9.26
N ILE A 300 18.92 14.75 -8.08
CA ILE A 300 18.02 14.40 -6.97
C ILE A 300 17.23 15.63 -6.49
N CYS A 301 17.91 16.77 -6.29
CA CYS A 301 17.25 18.02 -5.89
C CYS A 301 16.20 18.45 -6.93
N ASP A 302 16.56 18.43 -8.21
CA ASP A 302 15.68 18.82 -9.31
C ASP A 302 14.48 17.87 -9.43
N LEU A 303 14.67 16.57 -9.17
CA LEU A 303 13.59 15.59 -9.13
C LEU A 303 12.61 15.89 -7.98
N LEU A 304 13.11 16.15 -6.77
CA LEU A 304 12.29 16.48 -5.60
C LEU A 304 11.46 17.74 -5.83
N ILE A 305 12.09 18.81 -6.34
CA ILE A 305 11.40 20.07 -6.69
C ILE A 305 10.34 19.84 -7.76
N LYS A 306 10.68 19.12 -8.83
CA LYS A 306 9.75 18.83 -9.92
C LYS A 306 8.56 17.99 -9.47
N GLN A 307 8.75 17.12 -8.48
CA GLN A 307 7.74 16.23 -7.90
C GLN A 307 7.27 16.75 -6.54
N ASN A 308 7.09 18.07 -6.39
CA ASN A 308 6.71 18.73 -5.14
C ASN A 308 5.39 18.28 -4.50
N SER A 309 4.52 17.60 -5.25
CA SER A 309 3.26 17.03 -4.75
C SER A 309 3.35 15.53 -4.47
N ASP A 310 4.52 14.90 -4.67
CA ASP A 310 4.71 13.48 -4.52
C ASP A 310 4.98 13.12 -3.05
N PHE A 311 3.90 12.77 -2.37
CA PHE A 311 3.95 12.48 -0.95
C PHE A 311 4.93 11.34 -0.62
N ILE A 312 4.93 10.24 -1.39
CA ILE A 312 5.75 9.05 -1.15
C ILE A 312 7.23 9.39 -1.30
N LEU A 313 7.57 10.11 -2.37
CA LEU A 313 8.93 10.56 -2.62
C LEU A 313 9.47 11.36 -1.43
N TYR A 314 8.65 12.24 -0.85
CA TYR A 314 9.08 13.03 0.29
C TYR A 314 9.13 12.23 1.60
N THR A 315 8.12 11.41 1.88
CA THR A 315 7.99 10.77 3.20
C THR A 315 8.69 9.42 3.34
N GLN A 316 9.01 8.77 2.22
CA GLN A 316 9.70 7.47 2.21
C GLN A 316 11.13 7.56 1.66
N HIS A 317 11.42 8.53 0.80
CA HIS A 317 12.74 8.64 0.19
C HIS A 317 13.52 9.82 0.74
N PHE A 318 13.02 11.04 0.60
CA PHE A 318 13.69 12.23 1.15
C PHE A 318 13.90 12.13 2.67
N MET A 319 12.88 11.76 3.46
CA MET A 319 13.03 11.56 4.92
C MET A 319 14.09 10.50 5.31
N ASN A 320 14.33 9.53 4.43
CA ASN A 320 15.26 8.42 4.68
C ASN A 320 16.67 8.69 4.15
N MET A 321 16.92 9.85 3.53
CA MET A 321 18.27 10.30 3.23
C MET A 321 19.07 10.53 4.53
N ASP A 322 20.38 10.40 4.44
CA ASP A 322 21.28 10.52 5.58
C ASP A 322 21.60 11.98 5.90
N GLU A 323 22.04 12.26 7.14
CA GLU A 323 22.43 13.60 7.59
C GLU A 323 23.49 14.24 6.67
N PHE A 324 24.42 13.42 6.16
CA PHE A 324 25.44 13.86 5.21
C PHE A 324 24.84 14.42 3.92
N ASP A 325 23.75 13.85 3.43
CA ASP A 325 23.11 14.28 2.20
C ASP A 325 22.52 15.67 2.38
N PHE A 326 21.82 15.92 3.49
CA PHE A 326 21.24 17.22 3.81
C PHE A 326 22.30 18.30 4.02
N ILE A 327 23.41 17.97 4.70
CA ILE A 327 24.55 18.89 4.85
C ILE A 327 25.14 19.24 3.47
N THR A 328 25.22 18.27 2.57
CA THR A 328 25.76 18.51 1.23
C THR A 328 24.79 19.35 0.39
N MET A 329 23.49 19.05 0.45
CA MET A 329 22.44 19.83 -0.22
C MET A 329 22.41 21.27 0.29
N SER A 330 22.44 21.49 1.61
CA SER A 330 22.41 22.84 2.19
C SER A 330 23.63 23.68 1.83
N ASN A 331 24.82 23.06 1.70
CA ASN A 331 26.05 23.77 1.37
C ASN A 331 26.23 24.04 -0.14
N HIS A 332 25.79 23.12 -1.00
CA HIS A 332 26.04 23.21 -2.44
C HIS A 332 24.82 23.67 -3.26
N PHE A 333 23.61 23.46 -2.74
CA PHE A 333 22.33 23.71 -3.42
C PHE A 333 21.33 24.36 -2.46
N SER A 334 21.76 25.44 -1.78
CA SER A 334 21.02 26.03 -0.66
C SER A 334 19.61 26.50 -1.05
N GLU A 335 19.45 27.11 -2.22
CA GLU A 335 18.15 27.60 -2.70
C GLU A 335 17.20 26.44 -2.98
N GLU A 336 17.68 25.42 -3.70
CA GLU A 336 16.93 24.21 -4.00
C GLU A 336 16.57 23.42 -2.74
N PHE A 337 17.51 23.29 -1.81
CA PHE A 337 17.28 22.61 -0.55
C PHE A 337 16.19 23.29 0.27
N CYS A 338 16.20 24.63 0.32
CA CYS A 338 15.14 25.39 0.98
C CYS A 338 13.77 25.13 0.31
N GLU A 339 13.70 25.18 -1.02
CA GLU A 339 12.45 24.88 -1.76
C GLU A 339 11.94 23.47 -1.48
N ILE A 340 12.84 22.47 -1.43
CA ILE A 340 12.50 21.09 -1.08
C ILE A 340 11.91 21.02 0.33
N VAL A 341 12.52 21.70 1.30
CA VAL A 341 12.02 21.75 2.68
C VAL A 341 10.65 22.43 2.75
N GLU A 342 10.43 23.50 1.99
CA GLU A 342 9.11 24.13 1.93
C GLU A 342 8.03 23.20 1.37
N ASN A 343 8.35 22.50 0.27
CA ASN A 343 7.44 21.51 -0.32
C ASN A 343 7.13 20.39 0.69
N TYR A 344 8.15 19.92 1.43
CA TYR A 344 7.96 18.96 2.49
C TYR A 344 7.03 19.49 3.60
N MET A 345 7.26 20.72 4.09
CA MET A 345 6.40 21.35 5.11
C MET A 345 4.94 21.47 4.64
N LEU A 346 4.71 21.79 3.37
CA LEU A 346 3.36 21.84 2.80
C LEU A 346 2.71 20.45 2.74
N LEU A 347 3.46 19.42 2.37
CA LEU A 347 2.96 18.04 2.28
C LEU A 347 2.56 17.46 3.64
N ILE A 348 3.29 17.80 4.71
CA ILE A 348 3.02 17.29 6.06
C ILE A 348 1.96 18.10 6.81
N LYS A 349 1.41 19.19 6.27
CA LYS A 349 0.25 19.88 6.87
C LYS A 349 -1.04 19.11 6.54
N GLY A 350 -1.44 18.20 7.43
CA GLY A 350 -2.62 17.32 7.25
C GLY A 350 -2.90 16.41 8.47
N GLU A 351 -3.97 15.60 8.43
CA GLU A 351 -4.38 14.69 9.52
C GLU A 351 -3.65 13.35 9.51
N HIS A 352 -2.48 13.21 10.13
CA HIS A 352 -1.65 12.00 10.07
C HIS A 352 -1.96 10.93 11.14
N PRO A 353 -1.68 9.64 10.86
CA PRO A 353 -1.57 8.63 11.91
C PRO A 353 -0.54 9.05 12.95
N PHE A 354 -0.91 8.83 14.21
CA PHE A 354 -0.08 9.13 15.36
C PHE A 354 1.37 8.64 15.26
N SER A 355 1.62 7.40 14.83
CA SER A 355 2.99 6.86 14.73
C SER A 355 3.84 7.58 13.67
N PHE A 356 3.20 8.14 12.63
CA PHE A 356 3.86 8.86 11.57
C PHE A 356 4.22 10.29 11.99
N THR A 357 3.34 10.94 12.73
CA THR A 357 3.59 12.24 13.38
C THR A 357 4.88 12.21 14.22
N ASP A 358 5.12 11.11 14.96
CA ASP A 358 6.35 10.92 15.73
C ASP A 358 7.59 10.79 14.81
N LYS A 359 7.49 10.03 13.71
CA LYS A 359 8.59 9.90 12.72
C LYS A 359 8.94 11.22 12.04
N ILE A 360 7.95 12.06 11.73
CA ILE A 360 8.17 13.41 11.18
C ILE A 360 8.96 14.25 12.20
N CYS A 361 8.52 14.24 13.45
CA CYS A 361 9.17 14.96 14.55
C CYS A 361 10.63 14.53 14.71
N ASP A 362 10.88 13.21 14.75
CA ASP A 362 12.22 12.64 14.81
C ASP A 362 13.07 13.09 13.62
N PHE A 363 12.57 12.95 12.40
CA PHE A 363 13.28 13.37 11.18
C PHE A 363 13.66 14.85 11.22
N ILE A 364 12.70 15.72 11.50
CA ILE A 364 12.92 17.17 11.50
C ILE A 364 13.97 17.54 12.53
N PHE A 365 13.80 17.13 13.78
CA PHE A 365 14.72 17.55 14.84
C PHE A 365 16.09 16.87 14.77
N SER A 366 16.17 15.60 14.37
CA SER A 366 17.44 14.87 14.37
C SER A 366 18.31 15.15 13.15
N ARG A 367 17.72 15.44 11.99
CA ARG A 367 18.46 15.55 10.71
C ARG A 367 18.25 16.88 9.98
N LEU A 368 17.02 17.39 9.97
CA LEU A 368 16.69 18.52 9.09
C LEU A 368 17.01 19.88 9.70
N LEU A 369 16.60 20.10 10.95
CA LEU A 369 16.53 21.43 11.55
C LEU A 369 17.90 22.14 11.57
N LYS A 370 18.98 21.40 11.90
CA LYS A 370 20.36 21.92 11.88
C LYS A 370 20.83 22.35 10.49
N CYS A 371 20.34 21.69 9.45
CA CYS A 371 20.74 21.98 8.07
C CYS A 371 20.10 23.26 7.52
N ILE A 372 19.07 23.79 8.21
CA ILE A 372 18.31 24.98 7.80
C ILE A 372 18.48 26.18 8.75
N GLU A 373 19.30 26.08 9.80
CA GLU A 373 19.55 27.16 10.78
C GLU A 373 20.05 28.46 10.13
N SER A 374 20.76 28.37 9.00
CA SER A 374 21.24 29.55 8.26
C SER A 374 20.15 30.29 7.48
N ASN A 375 18.96 29.69 7.32
CA ASN A 375 17.81 30.30 6.66
C ASN A 375 16.66 30.48 7.65
N GLU A 376 16.63 31.66 8.27
CA GLU A 376 15.69 32.03 9.34
C GLU A 376 14.21 31.80 8.93
N THR A 377 13.84 32.13 7.69
CA THR A 377 12.45 31.95 7.19
C THR A 377 12.04 30.49 7.11
N ILE A 378 12.92 29.61 6.63
CA ILE A 378 12.64 28.18 6.52
C ILE A 378 12.66 27.53 7.91
N TYR A 379 13.58 27.96 8.77
CA TYR A 379 13.67 27.53 10.16
C TYR A 379 12.38 27.86 10.93
N GLU A 380 11.91 29.11 10.87
CA GLU A 380 10.65 29.57 11.45
C GLU A 380 9.47 28.72 10.97
N LYS A 381 9.26 28.63 9.65
CA LYS A 381 8.17 27.87 9.02
C LYS A 381 8.19 26.39 9.40
N THR A 382 9.39 25.81 9.57
CA THR A 382 9.56 24.43 10.02
C THR A 382 9.09 24.26 11.46
N LEU A 383 9.49 25.14 12.37
CA LEU A 383 9.05 25.11 13.77
C LEU A 383 7.55 25.33 13.90
N GLU A 384 6.97 26.29 13.16
CA GLU A 384 5.52 26.49 13.13
C GLU A 384 4.78 25.23 12.68
N THR A 385 5.29 24.57 11.64
CA THR A 385 4.67 23.35 11.10
C THR A 385 4.71 22.21 12.11
N VAL A 386 5.84 22.00 12.79
CA VAL A 386 5.95 20.96 13.84
C VAL A 386 5.02 21.27 15.01
N LEU A 387 4.96 22.53 15.44
CA LEU A 387 4.12 22.97 16.55
C LEU A 387 2.63 22.78 16.23
N ASP A 388 2.20 23.17 15.03
CA ASP A 388 0.83 23.00 14.53
C ASP A 388 0.44 21.52 14.44
N ILE A 389 1.30 20.67 13.85
CA ILE A 389 1.07 19.22 13.77
C ILE A 389 0.93 18.62 15.17
N GLY A 390 1.82 18.98 16.10
CA GLY A 390 1.77 18.51 17.48
C GLY A 390 0.45 18.87 18.18
N TYR A 391 0.05 20.14 18.07
CA TYR A 391 -1.15 20.68 18.70
C TYR A 391 -2.43 20.08 18.13
N THR A 392 -2.59 20.09 16.81
CA THR A 392 -3.79 19.59 16.10
C THR A 392 -4.05 18.11 16.37
N HIS A 393 -2.99 17.31 16.53
CA HIS A 393 -3.10 15.88 16.83
C HIS A 393 -3.10 15.55 18.33
N ASN A 394 -3.03 16.57 19.20
CA ASN A 394 -2.83 16.44 20.64
C ASN A 394 -1.67 15.45 20.97
N ARG A 395 -0.56 15.54 20.21
CA ARG A 395 0.56 14.61 20.29
C ARG A 395 1.62 15.10 21.29
N PHE A 396 1.46 14.72 22.55
CA PHE A 396 2.38 15.06 23.65
C PHE A 396 3.84 14.61 23.43
N TYR A 397 4.08 13.63 22.55
CA TYR A 397 5.43 13.26 22.16
C TYR A 397 6.15 14.42 21.45
N ILE A 398 5.49 15.06 20.48
CA ILE A 398 6.03 16.24 19.78
C ILE A 398 6.29 17.37 20.76
N ALA A 399 5.36 17.62 21.69
CA ALA A 399 5.54 18.70 22.67
C ALA A 399 6.83 18.53 23.50
N ARG A 400 7.13 17.29 23.92
CA ARG A 400 8.36 16.97 24.65
C ARG A 400 9.61 17.16 23.80
N GLU A 401 9.62 16.63 22.59
CA GLU A 401 10.79 16.74 21.71
C GLU A 401 11.00 18.20 21.26
N PHE A 402 9.93 18.94 20.96
CA PHE A 402 9.99 20.37 20.67
C PHE A 402 10.65 21.14 21.81
N ALA A 403 10.14 21.01 23.04
CA ALA A 403 10.72 21.69 24.20
C ALA A 403 12.18 21.30 24.44
N LYS A 404 12.50 20.02 24.32
CA LYS A 404 13.85 19.48 24.51
C LYS A 404 14.85 20.03 23.49
N GLU A 405 14.50 20.07 22.21
CA GLU A 405 15.43 20.47 21.15
C GLU A 405 15.57 21.99 21.09
N VAL A 406 14.47 22.73 21.22
CA VAL A 406 14.48 24.19 21.29
C VAL A 406 15.25 24.71 22.50
N SER A 407 15.19 24.02 23.65
CA SER A 407 15.95 24.41 24.85
C SER A 407 17.46 24.27 24.70
N LYS A 408 17.96 23.57 23.67
CA LYS A 408 19.41 23.46 23.39
C LYS A 408 19.94 24.59 22.51
N VAL A 409 19.05 25.38 21.90
CA VAL A 409 19.45 26.47 21.01
C VAL A 409 20.11 27.58 21.81
N THR A 410 21.32 27.96 21.40
CA THR A 410 22.10 29.02 22.06
C THR A 410 22.30 30.26 21.18
N ASP A 411 21.95 30.18 19.89
CA ASP A 411 22.02 31.31 18.97
C ASP A 411 20.91 32.32 19.28
N GLU A 412 21.28 33.59 19.43
CA GLU A 412 20.34 34.64 19.85
C GLU A 412 19.28 34.90 18.79
N SER A 413 19.62 34.89 17.50
CA SER A 413 18.65 35.12 16.42
C SER A 413 17.62 33.99 16.36
N LEU A 414 18.08 32.73 16.45
CA LEU A 414 17.17 31.58 16.45
C LEU A 414 16.25 31.56 17.69
N ILE A 415 16.76 31.98 18.85
CA ILE A 415 15.95 32.13 20.08
C ILE A 415 14.83 33.15 19.89
N MET A 416 15.10 34.27 19.20
CA MET A 416 14.07 35.28 18.90
C MET A 416 12.98 34.69 18.00
N ILE A 417 13.37 33.97 16.95
CA ILE A 417 12.44 33.28 16.03
C ILE A 417 11.58 32.26 16.78
N ILE A 418 12.18 31.45 17.67
CA ILE A 418 11.44 30.51 18.50
C ILE A 418 10.37 31.24 19.34
N GLY A 419 10.72 32.38 19.94
CA GLY A 419 9.79 33.22 20.68
C GLY A 419 8.63 33.71 19.81
N GLU A 420 8.94 34.21 18.60
CA GLU A 420 7.94 34.65 17.63
C GLU A 420 7.02 33.52 17.18
N VAL A 421 7.54 32.32 16.92
CA VAL A 421 6.74 31.12 16.60
C VAL A 421 5.74 30.80 17.71
N LEU A 422 6.17 30.90 18.97
CA LEU A 422 5.29 30.64 20.12
C LEU A 422 4.24 31.74 20.31
N ASP A 423 4.61 33.01 20.17
CA ASP A 423 3.69 34.16 20.30
C ASP A 423 2.65 34.21 19.18
N ASN A 424 3.06 33.94 17.94
CA ASN A 424 2.18 33.89 16.77
C ASN A 424 1.20 32.70 16.80
N ASN A 425 1.49 31.67 17.61
CA ASN A 425 0.69 30.45 17.71
C ASN A 425 0.22 30.21 19.16
N PRO A 426 -0.57 31.11 19.77
CA PRO A 426 -0.76 31.13 21.22
C PRO A 426 -1.42 29.86 21.78
N SER A 427 -2.35 29.25 21.03
CA SER A 427 -3.00 28.01 21.48
C SER A 427 -2.03 26.82 21.52
N ALA A 428 -1.17 26.71 20.50
CA ALA A 428 -0.15 25.66 20.44
C ALA A 428 1.02 25.97 21.40
N GLY A 429 1.35 27.25 21.56
CA GLY A 429 2.31 27.77 22.53
C GLY A 429 1.92 27.41 23.97
N SER A 430 0.70 27.74 24.41
CA SER A 430 0.21 27.37 25.74
C SER A 430 0.13 25.84 25.93
N TRP A 431 -0.11 25.08 24.85
CA TRP A 431 -0.12 23.62 24.88
C TRP A 431 1.28 23.01 25.08
N VAL A 432 2.33 23.56 24.47
CA VAL A 432 3.71 23.08 24.60
C VAL A 432 4.41 23.60 25.86
N LYS A 433 3.97 24.76 26.40
CA LYS A 433 4.55 25.42 27.58
C LYS A 433 4.85 24.49 28.78
N PRO A 434 3.97 23.56 29.20
CA PRO A 434 4.25 22.70 30.34
C PRO A 434 5.49 21.81 30.19
N TYR A 435 5.93 21.56 28.96
CA TYR A 435 7.06 20.69 28.67
C TYR A 435 8.42 21.38 28.78
N PHE A 436 8.46 22.71 28.91
CA PHE A 436 9.68 23.46 29.17
C PHE A 436 10.13 23.42 30.64
N SER A 437 9.28 22.95 31.57
CA SER A 437 9.61 22.97 33.01
C SER A 437 10.83 22.13 33.40
N ASP A 438 11.14 21.12 32.60
CA ASP A 438 12.25 20.18 32.84
C ASP A 438 13.55 20.65 32.18
N HIS A 439 13.56 21.82 31.53
CA HIS A 439 14.67 22.33 30.75
C HIS A 439 15.14 23.71 31.24
N SER A 440 16.45 23.95 31.15
CA SER A 440 17.01 25.28 31.37
C SER A 440 16.89 26.08 30.08
N ILE A 441 16.07 27.13 30.08
CA ILE A 441 15.86 28.03 28.93
C ILE A 441 16.44 29.41 29.21
N CYS A 442 16.69 30.18 28.15
CA CYS A 442 17.15 31.57 28.29
C CYS A 442 16.03 32.47 28.86
N MET A 443 16.42 33.62 29.43
CA MET A 443 15.46 34.56 30.03
C MET A 443 14.40 35.04 29.04
N TYR A 444 14.78 35.33 27.79
CA TYR A 444 13.85 35.80 26.77
C TYR A 444 12.73 34.78 26.52
N LEU A 445 13.10 33.51 26.29
CA LEU A 445 12.12 32.46 26.05
C LEU A 445 11.23 32.20 27.28
N GLN A 446 11.79 32.36 28.48
CA GLN A 446 11.00 32.30 29.72
C GLN A 446 9.94 33.42 29.76
N GLU A 447 10.32 34.65 29.42
CA GLU A 447 9.39 35.79 29.37
C GLU A 447 8.30 35.58 28.31
N GLU A 448 8.63 35.07 27.12
CA GLU A 448 7.64 34.74 26.09
C GLU A 448 6.67 33.64 26.55
N LEU A 449 7.19 32.57 27.16
CA LEU A 449 6.35 31.51 27.72
C LEU A 449 5.45 32.01 28.86
N GLU A 450 5.87 33.01 29.65
CA GLU A 450 5.05 33.59 30.72
C GLU A 450 3.83 34.37 30.18
N LYS A 451 3.87 34.88 28.94
CA LYS A 451 2.76 35.60 28.30
C LYS A 451 1.64 34.67 27.81
N LEU A 452 1.97 33.41 27.48
CA LEU A 452 1.08 32.34 27.01
C LEU A 452 0.31 31.65 28.13
#